data_AF-A0A1H2VPZ2-F1
#
_entry.id   AF-A0A1H2VPZ2-F1
#
_cell.length_a   1.000
_cell.length_b   1.000
_cell.length_c   1.000
_cell.angle_alpha   90.00
_cell.angle_beta   90.00
_cell.angle_gamma   90.00
#
_symmetry.space_group_name_H-M   'P 1'
#
loop_
_entity.id
_entity.type
_entity.pdbx_description
1 polymer ?
#
loop_
_entity_poly.entity_id
_entity_poly.type
_entity_poly.pdbx_seq_one_letter_code
_entity_poly.pdbx_strand_id
1 'polypeptide(L)' 'MNVSTRKDQYNNLEKAINTSILECYIQEGHYPENLKELENEYHLTYDHSLFKVTYKFINEDDYPDVHITIL' A
#
# COMPACT_ATOMS: atom_id res chain seq x y z
N MET A 1 -0.11 -24.68 9.75
CA MET A 1 0.04 -23.40 9.04
C MET A 1 0.44 -22.35 10.07
N ASN A 2 1.66 -21.82 9.97
CA ASN A 2 2.26 -20.96 10.99
C ASN A 2 1.60 -19.58 10.97
N VAL A 3 1.03 -19.17 12.10
CA VAL A 3 0.46 -17.82 12.30
C VAL A 3 1.50 -16.73 12.05
N SER A 4 2.78 -17.06 12.20
CA SER A 4 3.95 -16.24 11.83
C SER A 4 3.87 -15.72 10.38
N THR A 5 3.46 -16.58 9.44
CA THR A 5 3.52 -16.25 8.01
C THR A 5 2.56 -15.14 7.61
N ARG A 6 1.34 -15.09 8.18
CA ARG A 6 0.36 -14.04 7.84
C ARG A 6 0.73 -12.67 8.40
N LYS A 7 1.29 -12.63 9.61
CA LYS A 7 1.79 -11.39 10.20
C LYS A 7 3.01 -10.87 9.44
N ASP A 8 3.90 -11.76 9.02
CA ASP A 8 5.05 -11.38 8.19
C ASP A 8 4.61 -10.86 6.82
N GLN A 9 3.62 -11.50 6.19
CA GLN A 9 3.02 -11.01 4.94
C GLN A 9 2.34 -9.64 5.12
N TYR A 10 1.61 -9.44 6.23
CA TYR A 10 1.04 -8.14 6.57
C TYR A 10 2.13 -7.07 6.68
N ASN A 11 3.19 -7.33 7.46
CA ASN A 11 4.27 -6.36 7.67
C ASN A 11 5.01 -6.04 6.36
N ASN A 12 5.20 -7.05 5.50
CA ASN A 12 5.81 -6.87 4.19
C ASN A 12 4.92 -6.02 3.28
N LEU A 13 3.60 -6.26 3.28
CA LEU A 13 2.64 -5.47 2.52
C LEU A 13 2.59 -4.00 3.01
N GLU A 14 2.53 -3.78 4.32
CA GLU A 14 2.55 -2.45 4.92
C GLU A 14 3.83 -1.69 4.54
N LYS A 15 4.98 -2.37 4.60
CA LYS A 15 6.25 -1.78 4.18
C LYS A 15 6.29 -1.47 2.69
N ALA A 16 5.78 -2.37 1.85
CA ALA A 16 5.74 -2.18 0.40
C ALA A 16 4.87 -0.98 0.03
N ILE A 17 3.65 -0.88 0.58
CA ILE A 17 2.75 0.26 0.33
C ILE A 17 3.42 1.59 0.72
N ASN A 18 3.98 1.67 1.94
CA ASN A 18 4.64 2.90 2.39
C ASN A 18 5.84 3.28 1.52
N THR A 19 6.59 2.29 1.03
CA THR A 19 7.72 2.53 0.14
C THR A 19 7.25 3.05 -1.22
N SER A 20 6.23 2.43 -1.82
CA SER A 20 5.68 2.85 -3.10
C SER A 20 5.05 4.25 -3.05
N ILE A 21 4.38 4.62 -1.95
CA ILE A 21 3.86 5.98 -1.74
C ILE A 21 4.99 7.00 -1.74
N LEU A 22 6.09 6.71 -1.02
CA LEU A 22 7.25 7.60 -0.95
C LEU A 22 7.98 7.69 -2.29
N GLU A 23 8.12 6.57 -3.00
CA GLU A 23 8.70 6.56 -4.35
C GLU A 23 7.92 7.46 -5.30
N CYS A 24 6.58 7.41 -5.23
CA CYS A 24 5.72 8.29 -6.01
C CYS A 24 5.98 9.77 -5.72
N TYR A 25 5.98 10.14 -4.44
CA TYR A 25 6.24 11.52 -4.05
C TYR A 25 7.64 12.01 -4.47
N ILE A 26 8.66 11.14 -4.39
CA ILE A 26 10.03 11.47 -4.79
C ILE A 26 10.14 11.68 -6.31
N GLN A 27 9.44 10.87 -7.10
CA GLN A 27 9.54 10.89 -8.57
C GLN A 27 8.65 11.97 -9.19
N GLU A 28 7.42 12.11 -8.69
CA GLU A 28 6.36 12.91 -9.33
C GLU A 28 6.04 14.19 -8.55
N GLY A 29 6.54 14.33 -7.33
CA GLY A 29 6.31 15.52 -6.48
C GLY A 29 4.93 15.58 -5.81
N HIS A 30 4.14 14.51 -5.86
CA HIS A 30 2.83 14.39 -5.21
C HIS A 30 2.59 12.95 -4.74
N TYR A 31 1.70 12.77 -3.75
CA TYR A 31 1.28 11.44 -3.32
C TYR A 31 0.31 10.80 -4.31
N PRO A 32 0.25 9.46 -4.40
CA PRO A 32 -0.66 8.78 -5.32
C PRO A 32 -2.12 9.05 -4.93
N GLU A 33 -2.99 9.29 -5.91
CA GLU A 33 -4.39 9.62 -5.65
C GLU A 33 -5.20 8.39 -5.22
N ASN A 34 -4.72 7.20 -5.56
CA ASN A 34 -5.43 5.96 -5.28
C ASN A 34 -4.49 4.74 -5.25
N LEU A 35 -4.98 3.64 -4.67
CA LEU A 35 -4.25 2.38 -4.59
C LEU A 35 -3.88 1.81 -5.97
N LYS A 36 -4.67 2.11 -7.01
CA LYS A 36 -4.50 1.54 -8.34
C LYS A 36 -3.28 2.12 -9.07
N GLU A 37 -2.86 3.34 -8.77
CA GLU A 37 -1.56 3.88 -9.21
C GLU A 37 -0.41 3.06 -8.63
N LEU A 38 -0.46 2.75 -7.33
CA LEU A 38 0.55 1.90 -6.70
C LEU A 38 0.63 0.51 -7.35
N GLU A 39 -0.51 -0.10 -7.69
CA GLU A 39 -0.56 -1.42 -8.34
C GLU A 39 0.00 -1.40 -9.77
N ASN A 40 -0.31 -0.36 -10.56
CA ASN A 40 0.06 -0.33 -11.97
C ASN A 40 1.44 0.27 -12.24
N GLU A 41 1.81 1.32 -11.52
CA GLU A 41 3.00 2.14 -11.83
C GLU A 41 4.16 1.78 -10.90
N TYR A 42 3.85 1.49 -9.63
CA TYR A 42 4.83 1.10 -8.61
C TYR A 42 4.84 -0.42 -8.37
N HIS A 43 4.13 -1.18 -9.21
CA HIS A 43 4.12 -2.64 -9.23
C HIS A 43 3.79 -3.27 -7.86
N LEU A 44 2.96 -2.60 -7.06
CA LEU A 44 2.46 -3.13 -5.81
C LEU A 44 1.59 -4.35 -6.09
N THR A 45 1.99 -5.52 -5.60
CA THR A 45 1.20 -6.75 -5.72
C THR A 45 1.04 -7.42 -4.37
N TYR A 46 -0.15 -7.94 -4.09
CA TYR A 46 -0.45 -8.68 -2.88
C TYR A 46 -1.61 -9.66 -3.09
N ASP A 47 -1.81 -10.57 -2.14
CA ASP A 47 -2.89 -11.54 -2.21
C ASP A 47 -4.23 -10.91 -1.80
N HIS A 48 -5.05 -10.54 -2.79
CA HIS A 48 -6.39 -9.98 -2.58
C HIS A 48 -7.38 -10.96 -1.93
N SER A 49 -7.07 -12.26 -1.88
CA SER A 49 -7.87 -13.24 -1.15
C SER A 49 -7.56 -13.23 0.35
N LEU A 50 -6.40 -12.70 0.74
CA LEU A 50 -5.91 -12.68 2.12
C LEU A 50 -5.94 -11.27 2.75
N PHE A 51 -5.74 -10.22 1.94
CA PHE A 51 -5.69 -8.85 2.41
C PHE A 51 -6.66 -7.96 1.65
N LYS A 52 -7.31 -7.08 2.38
CA LYS A 52 -8.04 -5.93 1.84
C LYS A 52 -7.32 -4.65 2.24
N VAL A 53 -6.92 -3.86 1.26
CA VAL A 53 -6.29 -2.55 1.47
C VAL A 53 -7.34 -1.48 1.19
N THR A 54 -7.55 -0.60 2.17
CA THR A 54 -8.34 0.62 2.01
C THR A 54 -7.37 1.78 1.94
N TYR A 55 -7.50 2.60 0.91
CA TYR A 55 -6.64 3.74 0.65
C TYR A 55 -7.50 4.99 0.57
N LYS A 56 -7.16 6.00 1.35
CA LYS A 56 -7.88 7.28 1.38
C LYS A 56 -6.91 8.41 1.10
N PHE A 57 -7.03 8.95 -0.10
CA PHE A 57 -6.42 10.21 -0.50
C PHE A 57 -7.27 11.40 -0.04
N ILE A 58 -6.61 12.47 0.39
CA ILE A 58 -7.27 13.73 0.77
C ILE A 58 -6.88 14.83 -0.23
N ASN A 59 -5.58 15.04 -0.42
CA ASN A 59 -4.99 15.94 -1.42
C ASN A 59 -3.52 15.53 -1.66
N GLU A 60 -2.89 16.18 -2.64
CA GLU A 60 -1.54 15.88 -3.15
C GLU A 60 -0.40 16.08 -2.13
N ASP A 61 -0.61 16.92 -1.11
CA ASP A 61 0.37 17.28 -0.08
C ASP A 61 0.20 16.47 1.22
N ASP A 62 -0.94 15.83 1.43
CA ASP A 62 -1.26 15.05 2.61
C ASP A 62 -0.96 13.56 2.39
N TYR A 63 -0.15 12.97 3.28
CA TYR A 63 0.16 11.55 3.20
C TYR A 63 -1.14 10.72 3.28
N PRO A 64 -1.35 9.75 2.38
CA PRO A 64 -2.58 8.98 2.29
C PRO A 64 -2.80 8.11 3.53
N ASP A 65 -4.05 8.00 3.97
CA ASP A 65 -4.44 7.09 5.04
C ASP A 65 -4.65 5.68 4.47
N VAL A 66 -3.91 4.71 5.00
CA VAL A 66 -3.89 3.33 4.52
C VAL A 66 -4.25 2.38 5.65
N HIS A 67 -5.26 1.55 5.41
CA HIS A 67 -5.66 0.50 6.34
C HIS A 67 -5.64 -0.88 5.66
N ILE A 68 -4.93 -1.82 6.27
CA ILE A 68 -4.85 -3.21 5.80
C ILE A 68 -5.65 -4.09 6.74
N THR A 69 -6.60 -4.84 6.18
CA THR A 69 -7.40 -5.83 6.92
C THR A 69 -7.07 -7.22 6.41
N ILE A 70 -6.83 -8.17 7.33
CA ILE A 70 -6.70 -9.59 6.99
C ILE A 70 -8.11 -10.18 6.87
N LEU A 71 -8.39 -10.87 5.76
CA LEU A 71 -9.68 -11.49 5.45
C LEU A 71 -9.85 -12.88 6.08
#